data_AF-A0A4R1N6M1-F1
#
_entry.id   AF-A0A4R1N6M1-F1
#
_cell.length_a   1.000
_cell.length_b   1.000
_cell.length_c   1.000
_cell.angle_alpha   90.00
_cell.angle_beta   90.00
_cell.angle_gamma   90.00
#
_symmetry.space_group_name_H-M   'P 1'
#
loop_
_entity.id
_entity.type
_entity.pdbx_description
1 polymer ?
#
loop_
_entity_poly.entity_id
_entity_poly.type
_entity_poly.pdbx_seq_one_letter_code
_entity_poly.pdbx_strand_id
1 'polypeptide(L)'
;MKKKANKSNRLRKYRKTIVYASFNAMLMGFMLAYFIAADRLRSMKLGEYPDMPRAIIVQNYNEARPSIIVDSILIGLLITLIFFLLNMLIMFKIKHNINLIKAFIQYIKRRKNNN
;
A
#
# COMPACT_ATOMS: atom_id res chain seq x y z
N MET A 1 -8.29 30.04 -27.34
CA MET A 1 -7.15 29.45 -26.58
C MET A 1 -7.38 29.21 -25.08
N LYS A 2 -8.29 29.92 -24.37
CA LYS A 2 -8.49 29.78 -22.90
C LYS A 2 -8.91 28.38 -22.38
N LYS A 3 -9.62 27.55 -23.17
CA LYS A 3 -10.06 26.19 -22.75
C LYS A 3 -8.91 25.18 -22.56
N LYS A 4 -7.81 25.28 -23.31
CA LYS A 4 -6.65 24.37 -23.20
C LYS A 4 -5.83 24.62 -21.93
N ALA A 5 -5.62 25.89 -21.56
CA ALA A 5 -4.90 26.27 -20.33
C ALA A 5 -5.60 25.75 -19.06
N ASN A 6 -6.95 25.81 -19.03
CA ASN A 6 -7.73 25.34 -17.88
C ASN A 6 -7.73 23.80 -17.71
N LYS A 7 -7.67 23.02 -18.81
CA LYS A 7 -7.53 21.55 -18.74
C LYS A 7 -6.16 21.12 -18.23
N SER A 8 -5.09 21.78 -18.68
CA SER A 8 -3.71 21.52 -18.23
C SER A 8 -3.57 21.68 -16.71
N ASN A 9 -4.12 22.77 -16.15
CA ASN A 9 -4.08 23.03 -14.72
C ASN A 9 -4.87 22.01 -13.88
N ARG A 10 -6.00 21.49 -14.38
CA ARG A 10 -6.75 20.42 -13.69
C ARG A 10 -5.98 19.10 -13.68
N LEU A 11 -5.39 18.72 -14.82
CA LEU A 11 -4.60 17.50 -14.93
C LEU A 11 -3.40 17.51 -13.97
N ARG A 12 -2.72 18.66 -13.85
CA ARG A 12 -1.62 18.85 -12.90
C ARG A 12 -2.06 18.68 -11.45
N LYS A 13 -3.26 19.15 -11.08
CA LYS A 13 -3.83 18.97 -9.73
C LYS A 13 -4.16 17.50 -9.44
N TYR A 14 -4.69 16.76 -10.41
CA TYR A 14 -4.94 15.32 -10.25
C TYR A 14 -3.64 14.53 -10.08
N ARG A 15 -2.62 14.80 -10.90
CA ARG A 15 -1.30 14.17 -10.76
C ARG A 15 -0.69 14.40 -9.39
N LYS A 16 -0.71 15.64 -8.88
CA LYS A 16 -0.24 15.94 -7.50
C LYS A 16 -0.99 15.14 -6.44
N THR A 17 -2.30 14.94 -6.62
CA THR A 17 -3.13 14.18 -5.69
C THR A 17 -2.77 12.69 -5.70
N ILE A 18 -2.55 12.12 -6.90
CA ILE A 18 -2.14 10.72 -7.07
C ILE A 18 -0.76 10.49 -6.46
N VAL A 19 0.22 11.37 -6.73
CA VAL A 19 1.57 11.26 -6.17
C VAL A 19 1.53 11.32 -4.64
N TYR A 20 0.76 12.24 -4.06
CA TYR A 20 0.62 12.34 -2.62
C TYR A 20 -0.06 11.11 -2.00
N ALA A 21 -1.12 10.60 -2.62
CA ALA A 21 -1.77 9.37 -2.19
C ALA A 21 -0.83 8.16 -2.27
N SER A 22 0.00 8.08 -3.32
CA SER A 22 1.00 7.02 -3.50
C SER A 22 2.06 7.08 -2.41
N PHE A 23 2.59 8.27 -2.13
CA PHE A 23 3.61 8.47 -1.11
C PHE A 23 3.10 8.10 0.29
N ASN A 24 1.90 8.56 0.66
CA ASN A 24 1.31 8.21 1.95
C ASN A 24 1.02 6.72 2.09
N ALA A 25 0.51 6.10 1.03
CA ALA A 25 0.23 4.67 1.03
C ALA A 25 1.49 3.84 1.17
N MET A 26 2.56 4.22 0.45
CA MET A 26 3.87 3.56 0.53
C MET A 26 4.48 3.71 1.93
N LEU A 27 4.39 4.91 2.53
CA LEU A 27 4.88 5.15 3.89
C LEU A 27 4.17 4.24 4.90
N MET A 28 2.84 4.17 4.84
CA MET A 28 2.05 3.33 5.74
C MET A 28 2.29 1.84 5.52
N GLY A 29 2.31 1.39 4.26
CA GLY A 29 2.58 0.00 3.95
C GLY A 29 3.98 -0.44 4.38
N PHE A 30 4.98 0.43 4.18
CA PHE A 30 6.34 0.19 4.65
C PHE A 30 6.41 0.13 6.18
N MET A 31 5.83 1.09 6.89
CA MET A 31 5.86 1.11 8.35
C MET A 31 5.21 -0.14 8.95
N LEU A 32 4.02 -0.51 8.47
CA LEU A 32 3.31 -1.68 8.99
C LEU A 32 4.03 -2.99 8.67
N ALA A 33 4.56 -3.14 7.44
CA ALA A 33 5.37 -4.29 7.07
C ALA A 33 6.64 -4.41 7.93
N TYR A 34 7.30 -3.28 8.17
CA TYR A 34 8.48 -3.22 9.03
C TYR A 34 8.16 -3.64 10.46
N PHE A 35 7.06 -3.15 11.04
CA PHE A 35 6.65 -3.54 12.39
C PHE A 35 6.35 -5.04 12.50
N ILE A 36 5.64 -5.60 11.52
CA ILE A 36 5.34 -7.05 11.48
C ILE A 36 6.63 -7.87 11.36
N ALA A 37 7.55 -7.46 10.49
CA ALA A 37 8.84 -8.13 10.32
C ALA A 37 9.67 -8.06 11.60
N ALA A 38 9.76 -6.87 12.21
CA ALA A 38 10.52 -6.64 13.42
C ALA A 38 9.97 -7.46 14.59
N ASP A 39 8.66 -7.54 14.73
CA ASP A 39 8.00 -8.30 15.79
C ASP A 39 8.24 -9.82 15.63
N ARG A 40 8.05 -10.36 14.41
CA ARG A 40 8.35 -11.78 14.11
C ARG A 40 9.82 -12.15 14.29
N LEU A 41 10.74 -11.27 13.88
CA LEU A 41 12.17 -11.51 14.07
C LEU A 41 12.58 -11.39 15.53
N ARG A 42 11.88 -10.54 16.30
CA ARG A 42 12.11 -10.37 17.73
C ARG A 42 11.58 -11.55 18.54
N SER A 43 10.40 -12.08 18.23
CA SER A 43 9.85 -13.26 18.92
C SER A 43 10.75 -14.49 18.74
N MET A 44 11.30 -14.70 17.55
CA MET A 44 12.25 -15.79 17.30
C MET A 44 13.59 -15.64 18.05
N LYS A 45 14.03 -14.40 18.33
CA LYS A 45 15.27 -14.13 19.08
C LYS A 45 15.10 -14.24 20.60
N LEU A 46 13.90 -13.95 21.13
CA LEU A 46 13.64 -13.88 22.57
C LEU A 46 13.40 -15.23 23.24
N GLY A 47 13.49 -16.34 22.49
CA GLY A 47 13.60 -17.66 23.08
C GLY A 47 12.29 -18.16 23.69
N GLU A 48 11.33 -18.54 22.83
CA GLU A 48 10.26 -19.48 23.22
C GLU A 48 10.80 -20.89 23.54
N TYR A 49 12.13 -21.09 23.50
CA TYR A 49 12.80 -22.36 23.70
C TYR A 49 13.98 -22.22 24.70
N PRO A 50 13.70 -22.04 26.00
CA PRO A 50 14.74 -21.99 27.03
C PRO A 50 15.57 -23.27 27.10
N ASP A 51 15.02 -24.39 26.62
CA ASP A 51 15.63 -25.72 26.68
C ASP A 51 16.46 -26.08 25.42
N MET A 52 16.48 -25.23 24.39
CA MET A 52 17.22 -25.52 23.15
C MET A 52 18.65 -24.93 23.16
N PRO A 53 19.65 -25.69 22.67
CA PRO A 53 21.00 -25.16 22.45
C PRO A 53 20.98 -23.92 21.56
N ARG A 54 21.73 -22.88 21.94
CA ARG A 54 21.83 -21.61 21.18
C ARG A 54 22.13 -21.81 19.69
N ALA A 55 22.91 -22.83 19.33
CA ALA A 55 23.25 -23.11 17.93
C ALA A 55 22.02 -23.48 17.08
N ILE A 56 21.09 -24.25 17.64
CA ILE A 56 19.85 -24.67 16.98
C ILE A 56 18.91 -23.48 16.80
N ILE A 57 18.82 -22.60 17.81
CA ILE A 57 18.03 -21.37 17.75
C ILE A 57 18.54 -20.45 16.63
N VAL A 58 19.87 -20.28 16.52
CA VAL A 58 20.49 -19.46 15.46
C VAL A 58 20.29 -20.09 14.08
N GLN A 59 20.37 -21.41 13.97
CA GLN A 59 20.10 -22.11 12.71
C GLN A 59 18.65 -21.91 12.26
N ASN A 60 17.67 -22.18 13.13
CA ASN A 60 16.25 -21.98 12.84
C ASN A 60 15.94 -20.52 12.49
N TYR A 61 16.57 -19.57 13.17
CA TYR A 61 16.45 -18.15 12.84
C TYR A 61 16.97 -17.84 11.43
N ASN A 62 18.13 -18.37 11.06
CA ASN A 62 18.72 -18.15 9.74
C ASN A 62 17.90 -18.81 8.62
N GLU A 63 17.27 -19.95 8.88
CA GLU A 63 16.38 -20.64 7.95
C GLU A 63 15.03 -19.93 7.78
N ALA A 64 14.45 -19.40 8.87
CA ALA A 64 13.14 -18.73 8.84
C ALA A 64 13.23 -17.26 8.41
N ARG A 65 14.37 -16.59 8.61
CA ARG A 65 14.52 -15.15 8.30
C ARG A 65 14.18 -14.78 6.86
N PRO A 66 14.60 -15.52 5.81
CA PRO A 66 14.24 -15.19 4.43
C PRO A 66 12.73 -15.23 4.18
N SER A 67 12.01 -16.24 4.71
CA SER A 67 10.56 -16.35 4.52
C SER A 67 9.81 -15.22 5.22
N ILE A 68 10.22 -14.86 6.44
CA ILE A 68 9.63 -13.73 7.19
C ILE A 68 9.79 -12.42 6.42
N ILE A 69 10.96 -12.19 5.80
CA ILE A 69 11.21 -10.99 5.00
C ILE A 69 10.27 -10.96 3.79
N VAL A 70 10.16 -12.07 3.05
CA VAL A 70 9.29 -12.16 1.86
C VAL A 70 7.82 -11.94 2.24
N ASP A 71 7.33 -12.61 3.29
CA ASP A 71 5.97 -12.44 3.80
C ASP A 71 5.70 -10.98 4.17
N SER A 72 6.65 -10.33 4.84
CA SER A 72 6.51 -8.94 5.25
C SER A 72 6.46 -7.99 4.06
N ILE A 73 7.24 -8.26 3.00
CA ILE A 73 7.18 -7.51 1.74
C ILE A 73 5.81 -7.68 1.07
N LEU A 74 5.30 -8.90 0.98
CA LEU A 74 3.99 -9.19 0.38
C LEU A 74 2.87 -8.50 1.15
N ILE A 75 2.88 -8.58 2.49
CA ILE A 75 1.94 -7.88 3.36
C ILE A 75 2.06 -6.36 3.17
N GLY A 76 3.29 -5.83 3.10
CA GLY A 76 3.53 -4.41 2.85
C GLY A 76 2.98 -3.91 1.52
N LEU A 77 3.14 -4.68 0.44
CA LEU A 77 2.56 -4.37 -0.86
C LEU A 77 1.02 -4.39 -0.82
N LEU A 78 0.43 -5.38 -0.15
CA LEU A 78 -1.01 -5.49 -0.02
C LEU A 78 -1.61 -4.33 0.80
N ILE A 79 -0.99 -3.99 1.93
CA ILE A 79 -1.37 -2.83 2.75
C ILE A 79 -1.20 -1.53 1.95
N THR A 80 -0.09 -1.36 1.25
CA THR A 80 0.16 -0.20 0.37
C THR A 80 -0.97 -0.05 -0.65
N LEU A 81 -1.37 -1.14 -1.31
CA LEU A 81 -2.45 -1.11 -2.29
C LEU A 81 -3.78 -0.69 -1.66
N ILE A 82 -4.14 -1.24 -0.50
CA ILE A 82 -5.37 -0.89 0.22
C ILE A 82 -5.37 0.59 0.60
N PHE A 83 -4.29 1.07 1.24
CA PHE A 83 -4.18 2.47 1.63
C PHE A 83 -4.14 3.41 0.43
N PHE A 84 -3.53 3.00 -0.68
CA PHE A 84 -3.52 3.78 -1.91
C PHE A 84 -4.94 3.97 -2.45
N LEU A 85 -5.72 2.90 -2.54
CA LEU A 85 -7.11 2.96 -2.99
C LEU A 85 -7.96 3.84 -2.07
N LEU A 86 -7.86 3.65 -0.75
CA LEU A 86 -8.60 4.46 0.22
C LEU A 86 -8.22 5.95 0.13
N ASN A 87 -6.92 6.27 0.11
CA ASN A 87 -6.45 7.64 -0.03
C ASN A 87 -6.92 8.25 -1.35
N MET A 88 -6.88 7.51 -2.46
CA MET A 88 -7.39 7.97 -3.75
C MET A 88 -8.88 8.33 -3.67
N LEU A 89 -9.71 7.45 -3.12
CA LEU A 89 -11.16 7.68 -2.96
C LEU A 89 -11.45 8.93 -2.11
N ILE A 90 -10.80 9.04 -0.96
CA ILE A 90 -11.00 10.13 -0.01
C ILE A 90 -10.50 11.45 -0.60
N MET A 91 -9.25 11.48 -1.09
CA MET A 91 -8.65 12.71 -1.57
C MET A 91 -9.31 13.24 -2.84
N PHE A 92 -9.77 12.39 -3.74
CA PHE A 92 -10.53 12.86 -4.91
C PHE A 92 -11.91 13.38 -4.53
N LYS A 93 -12.55 12.78 -3.53
CA LYS A 93 -13.83 13.29 -3.04
C LYS A 93 -13.68 14.64 -2.34
N ILE A 94 -12.66 14.80 -1.48
CA ILE A 94 -12.44 16.04 -0.73
C ILE A 94 -11.89 17.15 -1.63
N LYS A 95 -10.80 16.90 -2.38
CA LYS A 95 -10.08 17.96 -3.10
C LYS A 95 -10.69 18.32 -4.45
N HIS A 96 -11.40 17.39 -5.08
CA HIS A 96 -11.92 17.58 -6.44
C HIS A 96 -13.45 17.42 -6.54
N ASN A 97 -14.13 17.09 -5.44
CA ASN A 97 -15.55 16.75 -5.39
C ASN A 97 -15.97 15.65 -6.38
N ILE A 98 -15.03 14.76 -6.73
CA ILE A 98 -15.27 13.63 -7.64
C ILE A 98 -15.45 12.37 -6.80
N ASN A 99 -16.58 11.69 -7.00
CA ASN A 99 -16.74 10.33 -6.48
C ASN A 99 -16.21 9.34 -7.51
N LEU A 100 -15.00 8.83 -7.27
CA LEU A 100 -14.31 7.89 -8.16
C LEU A 100 -15.10 6.60 -8.39
N ILE A 101 -15.81 6.08 -7.37
CA ILE A 101 -16.62 4.85 -7.50
C ILE A 101 -17.76 5.07 -8.49
N LYS A 102 -18.51 6.18 -8.34
CA LYS A 102 -19.60 6.52 -9.27
C LYS A 102 -19.07 6.75 -10.69
N ALA A 103 -17.93 7.42 -10.81
CA ALA A 103 -17.29 7.66 -12.11
C ALA A 103 -16.88 6.35 -12.80
N PHE A 104 -16.34 5.40 -12.04
CA PHE A 104 -15.95 4.09 -12.53
C PHE A 104 -17.18 3.26 -12.97
N ILE A 105 -18.24 3.22 -12.17
CA ILE A 105 -19.49 2.52 -12.51
C ILE A 105 -20.11 3.12 -13.79
N GLN A 106 -20.16 4.45 -13.90
CA GLN A 106 -20.65 5.11 -15.11
C GLN A 106 -19.81 4.77 -16.34
N TYR A 107 -18.48 4.71 -16.18
CA TYR A 107 -17.59 4.30 -17.25
C TYR A 107 -17.86 2.86 -17.72
N ILE A 108 -18.00 1.92 -16.78
CA ILE A 108 -18.35 0.52 -17.10
C ILE A 108 -19.70 0.42 -17.81
N LYS A 109 -20.73 1.10 -17.29
CA LYS A 109 -22.07 1.10 -17.90
C LYS A 109 -22.07 1.64 -19.33
N ARG A 110 -21.34 2.73 -19.58
CA ARG A 110 -21.19 3.29 -20.93
C ARG A 110 -20.49 2.34 -21.88
N ARG A 111 -19.46 1.63 -21.41
CA ARG A 111 -18.76 0.63 -22.22
C ARG A 111 -19.64 -0.58 -22.54
N LYS A 112 -20.49 -1.00 -21.60
CA LYS A 112 -21.46 -2.10 -21.81
C LYS A 112 -22.57 -1.75 -22.81
N ASN A 113 -23.01 -0.48 -22.87
CA ASN A 113 -24.05 -0.04 -23.82
C ASN A 113 -23.53 0.26 -25.24
N ASN A 114 -22.20 0.36 -25.42
CA ASN A 114 -21.57 0.62 -26.72
C ASN A 114 -21.04 -0.65 -27.40
N ASN A 115 -21.20 -1.81 -26.76
CA ASN A 115 -20.93 -3.14 -27.30
C ASN A 115 -22.26 -3.87 -27.49
#